data_AF-A0A7W5CAT7-F1
#
_entry.id   AF-A0A7W5CAT7-F1
#
_cell.length_a   1.000
_cell.length_b   1.000
_cell.length_c   1.000
_cell.angle_alpha   90.00
_cell.angle_beta   90.00
_cell.angle_gamma   90.00
#
_symmetry.space_group_name_H-M   'P 1'
#
loop_
_entity.id
_entity.type
_entity.pdbx_description
1 polymer ?
#
loop_
_entity_poly.entity_id
_entity_poly.type
_entity_poly.pdbx_seq_one_letter_code
_entity_poly.pdbx_strand_id
1 'polypeptide(L)'
;MNITRASGSMVEVKRTMMDSFIDHILKDEYVASELTENRLFEVYNAVKHTDVEDEIWSKLSLSYGGSLPKPIVMDLIDRKIAIMALGHTRQEHQVMWRLAELVDEALLTLAIDMYTIECFGIDPMASLLNKFCGNRWMLETLIYKNPSSLEKRSLLESAIQQNSHSVELQRLMIVLDHAKLASRADLTNEQFYFLLETNEPKVWLSLSQNENTPEAILHILLGAANIKNAKQIRHAARASLAKPKE
;
A
#
# COMPACT_ATOMS: atom_id res chain seq x y z
N MET A 1 41.04 26.34 -43.31
CA MET A 1 40.56 25.17 -42.54
C MET A 1 39.86 25.72 -41.31
N ASN A 2 38.54 25.92 -41.37
CA ASN A 2 37.72 26.52 -40.30
C ASN A 2 36.68 25.49 -39.89
N ILE A 3 36.91 24.80 -38.77
CA ILE A 3 35.95 23.86 -38.16
C ILE A 3 35.96 24.15 -36.65
N THR A 4 35.34 25.25 -36.22
CA THR A 4 35.23 25.57 -34.77
C THR A 4 34.10 26.55 -34.40
N ARG A 5 33.03 26.65 -35.21
CA ARG A 5 31.89 27.57 -34.89
C ARG A 5 30.52 26.92 -34.70
N ALA A 6 30.36 25.61 -34.93
CA ALA A 6 29.07 24.94 -34.80
C ALA A 6 28.73 24.46 -33.36
N SER A 7 29.74 24.29 -32.49
CA SER A 7 29.53 23.75 -31.14
C SER A 7 28.92 24.75 -30.15
N GLY A 8 29.18 26.05 -30.30
CA GLY A 8 28.64 27.08 -29.39
C GLY A 8 27.14 27.28 -29.51
N SER A 9 26.61 27.29 -30.75
CA SER A 9 25.18 27.53 -31.01
C SER A 9 24.28 26.40 -30.48
N MET A 10 24.75 25.14 -30.51
CA MET A 10 23.95 24.00 -30.06
C MET A 10 23.85 23.91 -28.53
N VAL A 11 24.89 24.35 -27.81
CA VAL A 11 24.90 24.37 -26.33
C VAL A 11 23.96 25.45 -25.78
N GLU A 12 23.95 26.62 -26.40
CA GLU A 12 23.09 27.74 -25.99
C GLU A 12 21.61 27.41 -26.23
N VAL A 13 21.26 26.80 -27.37
CA VAL A 13 19.89 26.34 -27.66
C VAL A 13 19.42 25.28 -26.65
N LYS A 14 20.29 24.32 -26.28
CA LYS A 14 19.96 23.29 -25.28
C LYS A 14 19.68 23.90 -23.91
N ARG A 15 20.45 24.92 -23.50
CA ARG A 15 20.25 25.61 -22.22
C ARG A 15 18.91 26.34 -22.19
N THR A 16 18.60 27.13 -23.22
CA THR A 16 17.32 27.86 -23.30
C THR A 16 16.11 26.91 -23.32
N MET A 17 16.21 25.74 -23.96
CA MET A 17 15.14 24.74 -23.92
C MET A 17 14.98 24.09 -22.55
N MET A 18 16.07 23.90 -21.80
CA MET A 18 16.03 23.35 -20.44
C MET A 18 15.41 24.35 -19.46
N ASP A 19 15.80 25.62 -19.53
CA ASP A 19 15.24 26.68 -18.69
C ASP A 19 13.74 26.83 -18.95
N SER A 20 13.32 26.83 -20.22
CA SER A 20 11.91 26.84 -20.59
C SER A 20 11.15 25.61 -20.06
N PHE A 21 11.75 24.42 -20.10
CA PHE A 21 11.13 23.21 -19.57
C PHE A 21 10.95 23.25 -18.04
N ILE A 22 11.97 23.73 -17.32
CA ILE A 22 11.91 23.94 -15.87
C ILE A 22 10.81 24.96 -15.51
N ASP A 23 10.75 26.07 -16.24
CA ASP A 23 9.70 27.09 -16.05
C ASP A 23 8.29 26.52 -16.25
N HIS A 24 8.10 25.64 -17.24
CA HIS A 24 6.80 24.97 -17.45
C HIS A 24 6.43 24.07 -16.26
N ILE A 25 7.38 23.32 -15.70
CA ILE A 25 7.14 22.49 -14.49
C ILE A 25 6.74 23.38 -13.31
N LEU A 26 7.46 24.47 -13.09
CA LEU A 26 7.16 25.40 -11.99
C LEU A 26 5.77 26.03 -12.12
N LYS A 27 5.30 26.27 -13.35
CA LYS A 27 3.98 26.84 -13.63
C LYS A 27 2.83 25.83 -13.72
N ASP A 28 3.11 24.54 -13.45
CA ASP A 28 2.14 23.44 -13.62
C ASP A 28 1.57 23.36 -15.05
N GLU A 29 2.34 23.81 -16.04
CA GLU A 29 1.94 23.76 -17.43
C GLU A 29 2.18 22.37 -18.01
N TYR A 30 1.27 21.90 -18.87
CA TYR A 30 1.38 20.57 -19.49
C TYR A 30 2.67 20.48 -20.30
N VAL A 31 3.55 19.58 -19.89
CA VAL A 31 4.80 19.34 -20.60
C VAL A 31 4.60 18.25 -21.63
N ALA A 32 4.38 18.66 -22.89
CA ALA A 32 4.08 17.75 -24.00
C ALA A 32 5.24 16.82 -24.40
N SER A 33 6.45 17.04 -23.89
CA SER A 33 7.61 16.22 -24.22
C SER A 33 7.70 14.97 -23.35
N GLU A 34 7.95 13.83 -23.97
CA GLU A 34 8.25 12.58 -23.29
C GLU A 34 9.43 12.75 -22.32
N LEU A 35 9.19 12.44 -21.04
CA LEU A 35 10.21 12.41 -20.01
C LEU A 35 11.02 11.12 -20.15
N THR A 36 12.21 11.23 -20.77
CA THR A 36 13.16 10.11 -20.86
C THR A 36 14.14 10.15 -19.69
N GLU A 37 14.80 9.03 -19.38
CA GLU A 37 15.84 8.96 -18.33
C GLU A 37 16.96 9.99 -18.56
N ASN A 38 17.42 10.15 -19.80
CA ASN A 38 18.43 11.16 -20.14
C ASN A 38 17.95 12.58 -19.79
N ARG A 39 16.68 12.88 -20.07
CA ARG A 39 16.11 14.19 -19.76
C ARG A 39 15.99 14.42 -18.25
N LEU A 40 15.70 13.37 -17.47
CA LEU A 40 15.74 13.47 -16.01
C LEU A 40 17.13 13.79 -15.47
N PHE A 41 18.18 13.19 -16.05
CA PHE A 41 19.56 13.55 -15.69
C PHE A 41 19.94 14.97 -16.11
N GLU A 42 19.46 15.45 -17.27
CA GLU A 42 19.67 16.83 -17.68
C GLU A 42 19.00 17.81 -16.71
N VAL A 43 17.73 17.57 -16.35
CA VAL A 43 17.01 18.36 -15.34
C VAL A 43 17.75 18.32 -14.02
N TYR A 44 18.12 17.13 -13.55
CA TYR A 44 18.88 16.94 -12.30
C TYR A 44 20.15 17.78 -12.25
N ASN A 45 20.99 17.72 -13.28
CA ASN A 45 22.22 18.50 -13.31
C ASN A 45 21.97 20.02 -13.40
N ALA A 46 20.85 20.45 -14.02
CA ALA A 46 20.50 21.85 -14.14
C ALA A 46 19.96 22.45 -12.83
N VAL A 47 19.22 21.67 -12.04
CA VAL A 47 18.54 22.15 -10.83
C VAL A 47 19.28 21.80 -9.54
N LYS A 48 20.32 20.96 -9.59
CA LYS A 48 21.04 20.55 -8.38
C LYS A 48 21.63 21.76 -7.66
N HIS A 49 21.35 21.87 -6.36
CA HIS A 49 21.78 22.97 -5.48
C HIS A 49 21.16 24.34 -5.81
N THR A 50 20.05 24.38 -6.54
CA THR A 50 19.25 25.61 -6.70
C THR A 50 18.17 25.70 -5.62
N ASP A 51 17.57 26.87 -5.48
CA ASP A 51 16.46 27.15 -4.55
C ASP A 51 15.12 26.52 -4.98
N VAL A 52 14.94 26.29 -6.29
CA VAL A 52 13.74 25.68 -6.88
C VAL A 52 13.80 24.14 -6.93
N GLU A 53 14.91 23.54 -6.52
CA GLU A 53 15.15 22.10 -6.66
C GLU A 53 14.06 21.23 -6.01
N ASP A 54 13.67 21.55 -4.78
CA ASP A 54 12.66 20.78 -4.03
C ASP A 54 11.27 20.85 -4.67
N GLU A 55 10.88 22.03 -5.14
CA GLU A 55 9.60 22.23 -5.82
C GLU A 55 9.56 21.44 -7.14
N ILE A 56 10.61 21.54 -7.95
CA ILE A 56 10.72 20.84 -9.23
C ILE A 56 10.63 19.32 -9.01
N TRP A 57 11.40 18.77 -8.08
CA TRP A 57 11.39 17.33 -7.83
C TRP A 57 10.10 16.83 -7.19
N SER A 58 9.45 17.65 -6.36
CA SER A 58 8.13 17.32 -5.79
C SER A 58 7.07 17.20 -6.89
N LYS A 59 7.03 18.15 -7.83
CA LYS A 59 6.09 18.13 -8.97
C LYS A 59 6.43 17.02 -9.97
N LEU A 60 7.72 16.87 -10.29
CA LEU A 60 8.16 15.92 -11.30
C LEU A 60 7.98 14.47 -10.83
N SER A 61 8.31 14.15 -9.57
CA SER A 61 8.15 12.78 -9.06
C SER A 61 6.69 12.31 -9.12
N LEU A 62 5.73 13.19 -8.80
CA LEU A 62 4.30 12.87 -8.86
C LEU A 62 3.76 12.74 -10.29
N SER A 63 4.37 13.43 -11.26
CA SER A 63 3.89 13.44 -12.66
C SER A 63 4.60 12.43 -13.57
N TYR A 64 5.82 12.00 -13.23
CA TYR A 64 6.65 11.13 -14.08
C TYR A 64 6.06 9.72 -14.29
N GLY A 65 5.14 9.27 -13.44
CA GLY A 65 4.41 8.00 -13.60
C GLY A 65 5.24 6.71 -13.44
N GLY A 66 6.57 6.79 -13.59
CA GLY A 66 7.53 5.71 -13.36
C GLY A 66 8.44 5.95 -12.16
N SER A 67 9.28 4.96 -11.85
CA SER A 67 10.33 5.11 -10.85
C SER A 67 11.45 5.99 -11.40
N LEU A 68 11.89 6.96 -10.61
CA LEU A 68 13.00 7.82 -11.00
C LEU A 68 14.31 7.02 -11.01
N PRO A 69 15.30 7.39 -11.84
CA PRO A 69 16.59 6.73 -11.87
C PRO A 69 17.21 6.69 -10.46
N LYS A 70 17.56 5.49 -9.99
CA LYS A 70 18.06 5.27 -8.64
C LYS A 70 19.19 6.23 -8.20
N PRO A 71 20.19 6.59 -9.04
CA PRO A 71 21.22 7.55 -8.63
C PRO A 71 20.66 8.93 -8.26
N ILE A 72 19.64 9.40 -8.99
CA ILE A 72 18.96 10.66 -8.70
C ILE A 72 18.22 10.54 -7.36
N VAL A 73 17.40 9.50 -7.20
CA VAL A 73 16.55 9.38 -6.00
C VAL A 73 17.37 9.22 -4.73
N MET A 74 18.45 8.44 -4.76
CA MET A 74 19.32 8.27 -3.59
C MET A 74 19.96 9.60 -3.18
N ASP A 75 20.45 10.39 -4.14
CA ASP A 75 21.02 11.71 -3.85
C ASP A 75 19.96 12.71 -3.33
N LEU A 76 18.73 12.67 -3.85
CA LEU A 76 17.61 13.47 -3.33
C LEU A 76 17.27 13.06 -1.88
N ILE A 77 17.24 11.75 -1.59
CA ILE A 77 17.01 11.24 -0.23
C ILE A 77 18.10 11.72 0.73
N ASP A 78 19.37 11.61 0.34
CA ASP A 78 20.53 12.00 1.15
C ASP A 78 20.49 13.49 1.50
N ARG A 79 19.97 14.32 0.58
CA ARG A 79 19.83 15.78 0.74
C ARG A 79 18.47 16.22 1.27
N LYS A 80 17.57 15.27 1.59
CA LYS A 80 16.21 15.53 2.09
C LYS A 80 15.34 16.36 1.14
N ILE A 81 15.47 16.13 -0.16
CA ILE A 81 14.70 16.82 -1.21
C ILE A 81 13.52 15.96 -1.65
N ALA A 82 12.34 16.57 -1.75
CA ALA A 82 11.09 15.98 -2.24
C ALA A 82 10.69 14.66 -1.56
N ILE A 83 11.10 14.44 -0.30
CA ILE A 83 10.96 13.16 0.42
C ILE A 83 9.51 12.66 0.43
N MET A 84 8.55 13.54 0.75
CA MET A 84 7.13 13.19 0.80
C MET A 84 6.61 12.75 -0.58
N ALA A 85 6.95 13.51 -1.63
CA ALA A 85 6.51 13.20 -2.99
C ALA A 85 7.13 11.87 -3.49
N LEU A 86 8.42 11.65 -3.20
CA LEU A 86 9.11 10.39 -3.47
C LEU A 86 8.46 9.22 -2.72
N GLY A 87 8.09 9.40 -1.45
CA GLY A 87 7.43 8.36 -0.65
C GLY A 87 6.02 7.99 -1.10
N HIS A 88 5.33 8.89 -1.81
CA HIS A 88 4.01 8.63 -2.41
C HIS A 88 4.07 7.94 -3.78
N THR A 89 5.27 7.74 -4.33
CA THR A 89 5.45 7.17 -5.67
C THR A 89 6.10 5.80 -5.59
N ARG A 90 5.83 4.93 -6.56
CA ARG A 90 6.43 3.58 -6.60
C ARG A 90 7.88 3.71 -7.05
N GLN A 91 8.82 3.29 -6.20
CA GLN A 91 10.25 3.28 -6.49
C GLN A 91 10.81 1.85 -6.50
N GLU A 92 12.06 1.70 -6.94
CA GLU A 92 12.79 0.45 -6.79
C GLU A 92 12.89 0.04 -5.31
N HIS A 93 12.88 -1.26 -5.00
CA HIS A 93 12.79 -1.75 -3.62
C HIS A 93 13.91 -1.23 -2.69
N GLN A 94 15.13 -1.06 -3.20
CA GLN A 94 16.24 -0.52 -2.38
C GLN A 94 16.00 0.95 -2.01
N VAL A 95 15.35 1.72 -2.88
CA VAL A 95 14.94 3.10 -2.61
C VAL A 95 13.76 3.10 -1.64
N MET A 96 12.77 2.23 -1.85
CA MET A 96 11.62 2.09 -0.93
C MET A 96 12.07 1.77 0.49
N TRP A 97 13.11 0.96 0.68
CA TRP A 97 13.70 0.69 1.99
C TRP A 97 14.23 1.93 2.70
N ARG A 98 14.88 2.84 1.95
CA ARG A 98 15.37 4.12 2.49
C ARG A 98 14.21 5.04 2.83
N LEU A 99 13.22 5.12 1.95
CA LEU A 99 12.04 5.96 2.13
C LEU A 99 11.13 5.47 3.26
N ALA A 100 11.07 4.16 3.52
CA ALA A 100 10.27 3.57 4.60
C ALA A 100 10.68 4.05 6.00
N GLU A 101 11.90 4.56 6.17
CA GLU A 101 12.34 5.20 7.42
C GLU A 101 11.86 6.66 7.56
N LEU A 102 11.39 7.25 6.46
CA LEU A 102 11.12 8.68 6.36
C LEU A 102 9.63 8.98 6.08
N VAL A 103 8.92 8.07 5.40
CA VAL A 103 7.54 8.24 4.94
C VAL A 103 6.75 6.96 5.16
N ASP A 104 5.62 7.06 5.87
CA ASP A 104 4.81 5.91 6.22
C ASP A 104 4.17 5.23 5.00
N GLU A 105 3.74 5.99 3.99
CA GLU A 105 3.19 5.45 2.74
C GLU A 105 4.21 4.57 1.99
N ALA A 106 5.49 4.94 2.02
CA ALA A 106 6.56 4.15 1.45
C ALA A 106 6.76 2.84 2.24
N LEU A 107 6.71 2.92 3.57
CA LEU A 107 6.74 1.75 4.45
C LEU A 107 5.58 0.80 4.14
N LEU A 108 4.35 1.33 4.04
CA LEU A 108 3.17 0.51 3.73
C LEU A 108 3.29 -0.18 2.38
N THR A 109 3.68 0.56 1.35
CA THR A 109 3.84 0.02 0.01
C THR A 109 4.86 -1.11 0.01
N LEU A 110 6.02 -0.89 0.64
CA LEU A 110 7.07 -1.90 0.77
C LEU A 110 6.59 -3.13 1.56
N ALA A 111 5.94 -2.92 2.70
CA ALA A 111 5.44 -3.99 3.56
C ALA A 111 4.39 -4.85 2.85
N ILE A 112 3.45 -4.24 2.13
CA ILE A 112 2.43 -4.94 1.34
C ILE A 112 3.10 -5.78 0.25
N ASP A 113 4.02 -5.20 -0.52
CA ASP A 113 4.71 -5.91 -1.60
C ASP A 113 5.47 -7.12 -1.04
N MET A 114 6.26 -6.93 0.03
CA MET A 114 6.99 -8.03 0.68
C MET A 114 6.08 -9.11 1.25
N TYR A 115 4.92 -8.74 1.79
CA TYR A 115 4.00 -9.69 2.42
C TYR A 115 3.20 -10.50 1.40
N THR A 116 2.78 -9.87 0.29
CA THR A 116 1.81 -10.44 -0.65
C THR A 116 2.42 -11.00 -1.94
N ILE A 117 3.63 -10.59 -2.32
CA ILE A 117 4.26 -11.03 -3.57
C ILE A 117 5.24 -12.18 -3.29
N GLU A 118 5.12 -13.28 -4.04
CA GLU A 118 5.89 -14.52 -3.87
C GLU A 118 7.40 -14.35 -4.09
N CYS A 119 7.83 -13.43 -4.97
CA CYS A 119 9.25 -13.26 -5.29
C CYS A 119 10.08 -12.69 -4.13
N PHE A 120 9.44 -12.10 -3.11
CA PHE A 120 10.14 -11.69 -1.89
C PHE A 120 10.31 -12.87 -0.95
N GLY A 121 11.55 -13.12 -0.53
CA GLY A 121 11.87 -14.13 0.46
C GLY A 121 11.38 -13.80 1.87
N ILE A 122 11.59 -14.76 2.77
CA ILE A 122 11.22 -14.65 4.19
C ILE A 122 12.15 -13.66 4.92
N ASP A 123 13.45 -13.66 4.62
CA ASP A 123 14.44 -12.85 5.36
C ASP A 123 14.24 -11.32 5.22
N PRO A 124 13.96 -10.77 4.01
CA PRO A 124 13.65 -9.35 3.88
C PRO A 124 12.38 -8.97 4.65
N MET A 125 11.36 -9.84 4.65
CA MET A 125 10.12 -9.60 5.39
C MET A 125 10.37 -9.61 6.90
N ALA A 126 11.12 -10.59 7.41
CA ALA A 126 11.49 -10.66 8.82
C ALA A 126 12.28 -9.42 9.25
N SER A 127 13.22 -8.97 8.42
CA SER A 127 14.00 -7.76 8.65
C SER A 127 13.12 -6.51 8.73
N LEU A 128 12.12 -6.40 7.84
CA LEU A 128 11.17 -5.28 7.82
C LEU A 128 10.31 -5.27 9.08
N LEU A 129 9.73 -6.41 9.43
CA LEU A 129 8.88 -6.53 10.60
C LEU A 129 9.65 -6.31 11.90
N ASN A 130 10.87 -6.81 12.03
CA ASN A 130 11.68 -6.57 13.23
C ASN A 130 12.03 -5.09 13.39
N LYS A 131 12.29 -4.39 12.29
CA LYS A 131 12.64 -2.97 12.30
C LYS A 131 11.44 -2.08 12.62
N PHE A 132 10.28 -2.40 12.05
CA PHE A 132 9.07 -1.58 12.13
C PHE A 132 7.96 -2.24 12.95
N CYS A 133 8.29 -3.16 13.87
CA CYS A 133 7.29 -3.87 14.68
C CYS A 133 6.46 -2.93 15.56
N GLY A 134 6.95 -1.71 15.84
CA GLY A 134 6.20 -0.67 16.55
C GLY A 134 5.15 0.07 15.70
N ASN A 135 5.22 -0.01 14.35
CA ASN A 135 4.30 0.72 13.49
C ASN A 135 2.95 -0.02 13.41
N ARG A 136 1.99 0.42 14.22
CA ARG A 136 0.64 -0.15 14.27
C ARG A 136 -0.06 -0.11 12.91
N TRP A 137 0.02 1.01 12.19
CA TRP A 137 -0.71 1.19 10.94
C TRP A 137 -0.27 0.19 9.87
N MET A 138 1.04 -0.06 9.79
CA MET A 138 1.61 -1.11 8.94
C MET A 138 1.08 -2.49 9.31
N LEU A 139 1.16 -2.90 10.58
CA LEU A 139 0.69 -4.23 11.01
C LEU A 139 -0.81 -4.41 10.77
N GLU A 140 -1.62 -3.40 11.09
CA GLU A 140 -3.06 -3.38 10.83
C GLU A 140 -3.35 -3.54 9.32
N THR A 141 -2.63 -2.82 8.48
CA THR A 141 -2.75 -2.92 7.01
C THR A 141 -2.43 -4.33 6.53
N LEU A 142 -1.39 -4.97 7.04
CA LEU A 142 -0.99 -6.32 6.65
C LEU A 142 -2.01 -7.39 7.09
N ILE A 143 -2.69 -7.21 8.23
CA ILE A 143 -3.75 -8.11 8.69
C ILE A 143 -4.89 -8.21 7.67
N TYR A 144 -5.19 -7.13 6.93
CA TYR A 144 -6.20 -7.12 5.87
C TYR A 144 -5.75 -7.75 4.54
N LYS A 145 -4.45 -8.06 4.38
CA LYS A 145 -3.90 -8.64 3.16
C LYS A 145 -3.75 -10.16 3.28
N ASN A 146 -3.73 -10.84 2.14
CA ASN A 146 -3.41 -12.26 2.09
C ASN A 146 -1.89 -12.43 1.94
N PRO A 147 -1.23 -13.18 2.83
CA PRO A 147 0.19 -13.46 2.71
C PRO A 147 0.48 -14.32 1.47
N SER A 148 1.67 -14.18 0.90
CA SER A 148 2.13 -15.07 -0.17
C SER A 148 2.56 -16.46 0.34
N SER A 149 2.75 -16.62 1.66
CA SER A 149 3.10 -17.91 2.27
C SER A 149 2.71 -17.97 3.75
N LEU A 150 2.61 -19.18 4.31
CA LEU A 150 2.30 -19.37 5.73
C LEU A 150 3.41 -18.85 6.63
N GLU A 151 4.66 -18.92 6.21
CA GLU A 151 5.81 -18.41 6.96
C GLU A 151 5.73 -16.89 7.12
N LYS A 152 5.34 -16.16 6.07
CA LYS A 152 5.13 -14.71 6.16
C LYS A 152 3.98 -14.36 7.11
N ARG A 153 2.93 -15.19 7.16
CA ARG A 153 1.86 -15.06 8.16
C ARG A 153 2.42 -15.19 9.57
N SER A 154 3.18 -16.25 9.85
CA SER A 154 3.78 -16.48 11.17
C SER A 154 4.71 -15.35 11.60
N LEU A 155 5.44 -14.73 10.65
CA LEU A 155 6.25 -13.55 10.93
C LEU A 155 5.39 -12.35 11.36
N LEU A 156 4.28 -12.08 10.66
CA LEU A 156 3.35 -11.01 11.04
C LEU A 156 2.78 -11.25 12.44
N GLU A 157 2.37 -12.47 12.75
CA GLU A 157 1.85 -12.84 14.07
C GLU A 157 2.89 -12.61 15.18
N SER A 158 4.14 -12.98 14.92
CA SER A 158 5.27 -12.75 15.83
C SER A 158 5.56 -11.26 16.03
N ALA A 159 5.45 -10.45 14.96
CA ALA A 159 5.64 -9.00 15.04
C ALA A 159 4.51 -8.32 15.82
N ILE A 160 3.27 -8.76 15.64
CA ILE A 160 2.11 -8.28 16.39
C ILE A 160 2.29 -8.51 17.90
N GLN A 161 2.82 -9.67 18.31
CA GLN A 161 3.08 -9.97 19.72
C GLN A 161 4.08 -8.99 20.38
N GLN A 162 4.99 -8.43 19.59
CA GLN A 162 6.00 -7.47 20.05
C GLN A 162 5.49 -6.01 20.05
N ASN A 163 4.35 -5.72 19.42
CA ASN A 163 3.80 -4.37 19.33
C ASN A 163 3.10 -3.97 20.64
N SER A 164 3.12 -2.67 20.98
CA SER A 164 2.42 -2.13 22.16
C SER A 164 0.89 -2.28 22.11
N HIS A 165 0.32 -2.49 20.91
CA HIS A 165 -1.11 -2.73 20.65
C HIS A 165 -1.40 -4.19 20.26
N SER A 166 -0.61 -5.13 20.77
CA SER A 166 -0.71 -6.56 20.41
C SER A 166 -2.10 -7.13 20.63
N VAL A 167 -2.79 -6.77 21.72
CA VAL A 167 -4.14 -7.26 22.06
C VAL A 167 -5.16 -6.84 21.00
N GLU A 168 -5.19 -5.56 20.62
CA GLU A 168 -6.12 -5.05 19.61
C GLU A 168 -5.85 -5.65 18.24
N LEU A 169 -4.57 -5.76 17.85
CA LEU A 169 -4.16 -6.32 16.56
C LEU A 169 -4.46 -7.83 16.49
N GLN A 170 -4.21 -8.60 17.54
CA GLN A 170 -4.57 -10.03 17.60
C GLN A 170 -6.07 -10.22 17.51
N ARG A 171 -6.86 -9.42 18.25
CA ARG A 171 -8.32 -9.48 18.16
C ARG A 171 -8.79 -9.18 16.74
N LEU A 172 -8.25 -8.14 16.10
CA LEU A 172 -8.58 -7.80 14.72
C LEU A 172 -8.29 -8.98 13.78
N MET A 173 -7.12 -9.59 13.92
CA MET A 173 -6.69 -10.72 13.11
C MET A 173 -7.65 -11.93 13.26
N ILE A 174 -7.99 -12.30 14.50
CA ILE A 174 -8.95 -13.39 14.79
C ILE A 174 -10.32 -13.10 14.18
N VAL A 175 -10.83 -11.87 14.34
CA VAL A 175 -12.13 -11.47 13.78
C VAL A 175 -12.14 -11.58 12.26
N LEU A 176 -11.04 -11.20 11.58
CA LEU A 176 -10.95 -11.34 10.13
C LEU A 176 -10.87 -12.80 9.69
N ASP A 177 -10.10 -13.63 10.38
CA ASP A 177 -9.96 -15.05 10.03
C ASP A 177 -11.29 -15.79 10.23
N HIS A 178 -12.00 -15.52 11.33
CA HIS A 178 -13.35 -16.05 11.56
C HIS A 178 -14.36 -15.54 10.53
N ALA A 179 -14.28 -14.26 10.13
CA ALA A 179 -15.15 -13.71 9.09
C ALA A 179 -14.89 -14.34 7.71
N LYS A 180 -13.62 -14.65 7.39
CA LYS A 180 -13.25 -15.42 6.18
C LYS A 180 -13.75 -16.85 6.26
N LEU A 181 -13.57 -17.51 7.41
CA LEU A 181 -14.05 -18.87 7.65
C LEU A 181 -15.57 -18.93 7.46
N ALA A 182 -16.31 -17.98 8.04
CA ALA A 182 -17.77 -17.84 7.94
C ALA A 182 -18.29 -17.67 6.52
N SER A 183 -17.45 -17.27 5.57
CA SER A 183 -17.83 -17.13 4.16
C SER A 183 -17.61 -18.40 3.33
N ARG A 184 -17.04 -19.47 3.92
CA ARG A 184 -16.80 -20.74 3.21
C ARG A 184 -18.08 -21.55 3.00
N ALA A 185 -18.15 -22.24 1.88
CA ALA A 185 -19.30 -23.10 1.55
C ALA A 185 -19.27 -24.45 2.26
N ASP A 186 -18.09 -24.94 2.65
CA ASP A 186 -17.86 -26.30 3.12
C ASP A 186 -17.83 -26.43 4.66
N LEU A 187 -18.56 -25.57 5.36
CA LEU A 187 -18.63 -25.59 6.82
C LEU A 187 -19.61 -26.64 7.33
N THR A 188 -19.22 -27.30 8.43
CA THR A 188 -20.14 -28.16 9.19
C THR A 188 -21.10 -27.33 10.04
N ASN A 189 -22.22 -27.92 10.46
CA ASN A 189 -23.16 -27.25 11.38
C ASN A 189 -22.46 -26.80 12.67
N GLU A 190 -21.58 -27.62 13.24
CA GLU A 190 -20.82 -27.27 14.45
C GLU A 190 -19.94 -26.03 14.24
N GLN A 191 -19.28 -25.93 13.08
CA GLN A 191 -18.45 -24.78 12.75
C GLN A 191 -19.28 -23.51 12.59
N PHE A 192 -20.48 -23.59 12.00
CA PHE A 192 -21.38 -22.45 11.92
C PHE A 192 -21.83 -21.96 13.30
N TYR A 193 -22.17 -22.86 14.22
CA TYR A 193 -22.54 -22.48 15.59
C TYR A 193 -21.36 -21.89 16.37
N PHE A 194 -20.17 -22.49 16.25
CA PHE A 194 -18.94 -21.93 16.83
C PHE A 194 -18.71 -20.48 16.36
N LEU A 195 -18.86 -20.21 15.06
CA LEU A 195 -18.70 -18.87 14.51
C LEU A 195 -19.80 -17.91 14.99
N LEU A 196 -21.02 -18.38 15.17
CA LEU A 196 -22.12 -17.59 15.75
C LEU A 196 -21.81 -17.19 17.19
N GLU A 197 -21.24 -18.08 18.00
CA GLU A 197 -20.91 -17.85 19.40
C GLU A 197 -19.83 -16.77 19.60
N THR A 198 -19.05 -16.44 18.57
CA THR A 198 -18.06 -15.34 18.64
C THR A 198 -18.68 -13.99 18.99
N ASN A 199 -19.98 -13.79 18.68
CA ASN A 199 -20.70 -12.53 18.86
C ASN A 199 -19.99 -11.31 18.23
N GLU A 200 -19.19 -11.54 17.18
CA GLU A 200 -18.43 -10.50 16.51
C GLU A 200 -19.21 -9.97 15.30
N PRO A 201 -19.49 -8.65 15.20
CA PRO A 201 -20.36 -8.07 14.17
C PRO A 201 -19.98 -8.46 12.75
N LYS A 202 -18.67 -8.53 12.47
CA LYS A 202 -18.14 -8.84 11.15
C LYS A 202 -18.32 -10.32 10.80
N VAL A 203 -18.15 -11.21 11.78
CA VAL A 203 -18.37 -12.66 11.62
C VAL A 203 -19.86 -12.93 11.38
N TRP A 204 -20.74 -12.31 12.17
CA TRP A 204 -22.18 -12.43 12.00
C TRP A 204 -22.67 -11.91 10.66
N LEU A 205 -22.09 -10.82 10.15
CA LEU A 205 -22.39 -10.33 8.81
C LEU A 205 -21.97 -11.35 7.75
N SER A 206 -20.75 -11.90 7.82
CA SER A 206 -20.30 -12.96 6.91
C SER A 206 -21.22 -14.19 6.94
N LEU A 207 -21.61 -14.66 8.13
CA LEU A 207 -22.56 -15.77 8.29
C LEU A 207 -23.91 -15.44 7.63
N SER A 208 -24.43 -14.23 7.82
CA SER A 208 -25.72 -13.83 7.24
C SER A 208 -25.71 -13.76 5.71
N GLN A 209 -24.53 -13.55 5.11
CA GLN A 209 -24.32 -13.45 3.66
C GLN A 209 -23.98 -14.79 3.00
N ASN A 210 -23.57 -15.79 3.78
CA ASN A 210 -23.23 -17.11 3.27
C ASN A 210 -24.49 -17.92 2.94
N GLU A 211 -24.57 -18.41 1.71
CA GLU A 211 -25.72 -19.14 1.18
C GLU A 211 -25.90 -20.51 1.84
N ASN A 212 -24.82 -21.09 2.37
CA ASN A 212 -24.83 -22.39 3.03
C ASN A 212 -25.16 -22.30 4.52
N THR A 213 -25.35 -21.09 5.06
CA THR A 213 -25.67 -20.93 6.48
C THR A 213 -26.99 -21.64 6.82
N PRO A 214 -27.02 -22.48 7.87
CA PRO A 214 -28.22 -23.17 8.31
C PRO A 214 -29.37 -22.19 8.61
N GLU A 215 -30.60 -22.55 8.23
CA GLU A 215 -31.76 -21.66 8.42
C GLU A 215 -31.97 -21.29 9.89
N ALA A 216 -31.74 -22.25 10.80
CA ALA A 216 -31.79 -22.00 12.24
C ALA A 216 -30.89 -20.84 12.67
N ILE A 217 -29.67 -20.76 12.12
CA ILE A 217 -28.72 -19.69 12.41
C ILE A 217 -29.17 -18.38 11.75
N LEU A 218 -29.67 -18.42 10.51
CA LEU A 218 -30.22 -17.23 9.85
C LEU A 218 -31.40 -16.63 10.63
N HIS A 219 -32.28 -17.47 11.21
CA HIS A 219 -33.36 -17.02 12.09
C HIS A 219 -32.84 -16.35 13.37
N ILE A 220 -31.77 -16.86 13.97
CA ILE A 220 -31.11 -16.19 15.11
C ILE A 220 -30.58 -14.81 14.68
N LEU A 221 -29.91 -14.73 13.53
CA LEU A 221 -29.34 -13.49 13.01
C LEU A 221 -30.40 -12.44 12.62
N LEU A 222 -31.63 -12.85 12.26
CA LEU A 222 -32.77 -11.94 12.09
C LEU A 222 -33.15 -11.22 13.41
N GLY A 223 -32.86 -11.84 14.54
CA GLY A 223 -33.07 -11.29 15.88
C GLY A 223 -31.96 -10.33 16.35
N ALA A 224 -30.89 -10.15 15.57
CA ALA A 224 -29.75 -9.32 15.97
C ALA A 224 -30.19 -7.90 16.37
N ALA A 225 -29.94 -7.56 17.63
CA ALA A 225 -30.19 -6.27 18.25
C ALA A 225 -28.99 -5.89 19.12
N ASN A 226 -28.74 -4.59 19.30
CA ASN A 226 -27.64 -4.08 20.14
C ASN A 226 -26.21 -4.53 19.72
N ILE A 227 -26.02 -4.88 18.46
CA ILE A 227 -24.71 -5.15 17.85
C ILE A 227 -24.43 -4.16 16.72
N LYS A 228 -23.17 -3.80 16.50
CA LYS A 228 -22.77 -2.97 15.36
C LYS A 228 -23.27 -3.63 14.06
N ASN A 229 -23.76 -2.84 13.10
CA ASN A 229 -24.31 -3.33 11.83
C ASN A 229 -25.54 -4.26 11.93
N ALA A 230 -26.25 -4.32 13.07
CA ALA A 230 -27.45 -5.16 13.25
C ALA A 230 -28.47 -5.04 12.11
N LYS A 231 -28.71 -3.84 11.57
CA LYS A 231 -29.61 -3.64 10.41
C LYS A 231 -29.12 -4.38 9.16
N GLN A 232 -27.83 -4.33 8.86
CA GLN A 232 -27.24 -5.00 7.70
C GLN A 232 -27.28 -6.53 7.87
N ILE A 233 -26.93 -7.03 9.06
CA ILE A 233 -26.99 -8.47 9.40
C ILE A 233 -28.42 -9.00 9.18
N ARG A 234 -29.43 -8.33 9.75
CA ARG A 234 -30.83 -8.74 9.58
C ARG A 234 -31.29 -8.69 8.13
N HIS A 235 -30.86 -7.68 7.38
CA HIS A 235 -31.20 -7.57 5.97
C HIS A 235 -30.59 -8.71 5.15
N ALA A 236 -29.29 -8.99 5.33
CA ALA A 236 -28.60 -10.07 4.65
C ALA A 236 -29.19 -11.44 5.00
N ALA A 237 -29.46 -11.71 6.29
CA ALA A 237 -30.09 -12.96 6.71
C ALA A 237 -31.47 -13.18 6.07
N ARG A 238 -32.28 -12.12 5.96
CA ARG A 238 -33.58 -12.18 5.26
C ARG A 238 -33.42 -12.50 3.77
N ALA A 239 -32.45 -11.87 3.12
CA ALA A 239 -32.18 -12.11 1.71
C ALA A 239 -31.72 -13.55 1.46
N SER A 240 -30.87 -14.10 2.32
CA SER A 240 -30.39 -15.49 2.23
C SER A 240 -31.50 -16.51 2.46
N LEU A 241 -32.42 -16.27 3.42
CA LEU A 241 -33.60 -17.12 3.64
C LEU A 241 -34.59 -17.11 2.47
N ALA A 242 -34.63 -16.02 1.70
CA ALA A 242 -35.53 -15.90 0.56
C ALA A 242 -35.03 -16.63 -0.71
N LYS A 243 -33.77 -17.07 -0.73
CA LYS A 243 -33.20 -17.81 -1.86
C LYS A 243 -33.61 -19.29 -1.79
N PRO A 244 -34.03 -19.91 -2.91
CA PRO A 244 -34.24 -21.35 -2.95
C PRO A 244 -32.91 -22.07 -2.72
N LYS A 245 -32.89 -23.08 -1.84
CA LYS A 245 -31.72 -23.93 -1.63
C LYS A 245 -31.73 -25.03 -2.70
N GLU A 246 -30.71 -25.04 -3.55
CA GLU A 246 -30.46 -26.10 -4.53
C GLU A 246 -30.03 -27.41 -3.88
#